data_AF-A0A1V5X525-F1
#
_entry.id   AF-A0A1V5X525-F1
#
_cell.length_a   1.000
_cell.length_b   1.000
_cell.length_c   1.000
_cell.angle_alpha   90.00
_cell.angle_beta   90.00
_cell.angle_gamma   90.00
#
_symmetry.space_group_name_H-M   'P 1'
#
loop_
_entity.id
_entity.type
_entity.pdbx_description
1 polymer ?
#
loop_
_entity_poly.entity_id
_entity_poly.type
_entity_poly.pdbx_seq_one_letter_code
_entity_poly.pdbx_strand_id
1 'polypeptide(L)' 'MLFELVIETMNEYSDADTSNATPQTTLESLDIDSLTMAEMLFALEDKVGKELPEPKVRPVIIQDLMGIIAPFEDVIRGRQ' A
#
# COMPACT_ATOMS: atom_id res chain seq x y z
N MET A 1 -6.27 7.90 -6.71
CA MET A 1 -4.81 8.05 -6.85
C MET A 1 -4.04 7.29 -5.78
N LEU A 2 -3.88 7.77 -4.53
CA LEU A 2 -3.14 6.99 -3.52
C LEU A 2 -3.79 5.64 -3.20
N PHE A 3 -5.11 5.65 -3.02
CA PHE A 3 -5.88 4.41 -2.83
C PHE A 3 -5.69 3.45 -4.01
N GLU A 4 -5.85 3.94 -5.24
CA GLU A 4 -5.70 3.12 -6.46
C GLU A 4 -4.29 2.53 -6.58
N LEU A 5 -3.23 3.29 -6.28
CA LEU A 5 -1.86 2.77 -6.29
C LEU A 5 -1.67 1.66 -5.26
N VAL A 6 -2.22 1.83 -4.05
CA VAL A 6 -2.18 0.79 -3.01
C VAL A 6 -2.94 -0.45 -3.48
N ILE A 7 -4.14 -0.30 -4.04
CA ILE A 7 -4.93 -1.40 -4.57
C ILE A 7 -4.23 -2.11 -5.74
N GLU A 8 -3.62 -1.36 -6.66
CA GLU A 8 -2.86 -1.91 -7.77
C GLU A 8 -1.69 -2.74 -7.28
N THR A 9 -0.89 -2.20 -6.36
CA THR A 9 0.22 -2.95 -5.76
C THR A 9 -0.28 -4.15 -4.95
N MET A 10 -1.41 -4.04 -4.26
CA MET A 10 -2.03 -5.18 -3.58
C MET A 10 -2.38 -6.30 -4.56
N ASN A 11 -3.04 -5.98 -5.67
CA ASN A 11 -3.42 -6.98 -6.68
C ASN A 11 -2.22 -7.56 -7.45
N GLU A 12 -1.10 -6.82 -7.53
CA GLU A 12 0.11 -7.28 -8.20
C GLU A 12 0.93 -8.24 -7.33
N TYR A 13 0.95 -8.02 -6.02
CA TYR A 13 1.76 -8.77 -5.06
C TYR A 13 0.95 -9.73 -4.17
N SER A 14 -0.37 -9.72 -4.27
CA SER A 14 -1.26 -10.65 -3.55
C SER A 14 -2.46 -11.02 -4.42
N ASP A 15 -3.02 -12.19 -4.15
CA ASP A 15 -4.28 -12.65 -4.74
C ASP A 15 -5.52 -12.06 -4.03
N ALA A 16 -5.35 -10.96 -3.29
CA ALA A 16 -6.42 -10.34 -2.52
C ALA A 16 -7.56 -9.84 -3.42
N ASP A 17 -8.81 -10.21 -3.11
CA ASP A 17 -9.98 -9.62 -3.77
C ASP A 17 -10.24 -8.20 -3.25
N THR A 18 -9.62 -7.23 -3.91
CA THR A 18 -9.77 -5.81 -3.58
C THR A 18 -10.97 -5.14 -4.25
N SER A 19 -11.83 -5.89 -4.96
CA SER A 19 -12.94 -5.32 -5.75
C SER A 19 -13.92 -4.49 -4.91
N ASN A 20 -14.10 -4.86 -3.64
CA ASN A 20 -14.95 -4.16 -2.68
C ASN A 20 -14.14 -3.53 -1.54
N ALA A 21 -12.83 -3.41 -1.69
CA ALA A 21 -11.97 -2.84 -0.67
C ALA A 21 -12.31 -1.36 -0.44
N THR A 22 -12.22 -0.95 0.81
CA THR A 22 -12.38 0.44 1.24
C THR A 22 -11.15 0.83 2.06
N PRO A 23 -10.89 2.13 2.30
CA PRO A 23 -9.77 2.53 3.16
C PRO A 23 -9.82 1.93 4.58
N GLN A 24 -11.00 1.53 5.06
CA GLN A 24 -11.19 0.90 6.37
C GLN A 24 -11.08 -0.63 6.33
N THR A 25 -10.95 -1.23 5.15
CA THR A 25 -10.76 -2.68 5.00
C THR A 25 -9.42 -3.07 5.63
N THR A 26 -9.43 -4.14 6.43
CA THR A 26 -8.23 -4.65 7.10
C THR A 26 -7.39 -5.48 6.14
N LEU A 27 -6.08 -5.39 6.25
CA LEU A 27 -5.15 -6.18 5.45
C LEU A 27 -5.33 -7.68 5.72
N GLU A 28 -5.61 -8.04 6.97
CA GLU A 28 -5.93 -9.42 7.35
C GLU A 28 -7.19 -9.96 6.65
N SER A 29 -8.23 -9.13 6.45
CA SER A 29 -9.44 -9.56 5.72
C SER A 29 -9.21 -9.81 4.22
N LEU A 30 -8.06 -9.37 3.72
CA LEU A 30 -7.60 -9.56 2.36
C LEU A 30 -6.51 -10.64 2.27
N ASP A 31 -6.38 -11.47 3.31
CA ASP A 31 -5.36 -12.52 3.43
C ASP A 31 -3.92 -12.01 3.29
N ILE A 32 -3.69 -10.73 3.62
CA ILE A 32 -2.34 -10.14 3.59
C ILE A 32 -1.64 -10.38 4.92
N ASP A 33 -0.65 -11.26 4.89
CA ASP A 33 0.19 -11.57 6.04
C ASP A 33 1.34 -10.55 6.24
N SER A 34 2.21 -10.79 7.22
CA SER A 34 3.35 -9.90 7.49
C SER A 34 4.43 -9.91 6.41
N LEU A 35 4.58 -11.02 5.69
CA LEU A 35 5.57 -11.18 4.62
C LEU A 35 5.08 -10.45 3.36
N THR A 36 3.86 -10.73 2.91
CA THR A 36 3.23 -10.06 1.77
C THR A 36 3.14 -8.55 2.01
N MET A 37 2.80 -8.13 3.22
CA MET A 37 2.80 -6.70 3.57
C MET A 37 4.20 -6.08 3.42
N ALA A 38 5.27 -6.76 3.82
CA ALA A 38 6.64 -6.26 3.67
C ALA A 38 7.03 -6.18 2.18
N GLU A 39 6.71 -7.21 1.39
CA GLU A 39 6.94 -7.23 -0.06
C GLU A 39 6.21 -6.08 -0.77
N MET A 40 4.97 -5.81 -0.39
CA MET A 40 4.20 -4.68 -0.91
C MET A 40 4.82 -3.32 -0.55
N LEU A 41 5.36 -3.16 0.66
CA LEU A 41 6.03 -1.91 1.06
C LEU A 41 7.28 -1.67 0.21
N PHE A 42 8.10 -2.70 -0.01
CA PHE A 42 9.25 -2.60 -0.93
C PHE A 42 8.83 -2.28 -2.36
N ALA A 43 7.74 -2.88 -2.85
CA ALA A 43 7.20 -2.56 -4.17
C ALA A 43 6.73 -1.11 -4.28
N LEU A 44 6.08 -0.59 -3.23
CA LEU A 44 5.68 0.81 -3.16
C LEU A 44 6.90 1.75 -3.13
N GLU A 45 7.97 1.39 -2.42
CA GLU A 45 9.25 2.12 -2.42
C GLU A 45 9.84 2.22 -3.82
N ASP A 46 9.89 1.10 -4.54
CA ASP A 46 10.38 1.05 -5.93
C ASP A 46 9.50 1.91 -6.86
N LYS A 47 8.17 1.80 -6.75
CA LYS A 47 7.21 2.60 -7.53
C LYS A 47 7.32 4.10 -7.24
N VAL A 48 7.62 4.48 -6.00
CA VAL A 48 7.86 5.87 -5.59
C VAL A 48 9.30 6.31 -5.93
N GLY A 49 10.23 5.36 -6.03
CA GLY A 49 11.66 5.59 -6.23
C GLY A 49 12.33 6.26 -5.03
N LYS A 50 11.77 6.09 -3.82
CA LYS A 50 12.30 6.60 -2.56
C LYS A 50 11.99 5.60 -1.46
N GLU A 51 12.86 5.55 -0.45
CA GLU A 51 12.57 4.83 0.80
C GLU A 51 11.34 5.43 1.47
N LEU A 52 10.41 4.55 1.85
CA LEU A 52 9.25 4.91 2.64
C LEU A 52 9.69 4.96 4.11
N PRO A 53 9.11 5.87 4.91
CA PRO A 53 9.40 5.88 6.33
C PRO A 53 8.93 4.57 6.96
N GLU A 54 9.81 3.91 7.73
CA GLU A 54 9.42 2.73 8.48
C GLU A 54 8.23 3.07 9.40
N PRO A 55 7.09 2.37 9.25
CA PRO A 55 5.92 2.68 10.04
C PRO A 55 6.17 2.27 11.49
N LYS A 56 6.00 3.22 12.42
CA LYS A 56 6.17 2.97 13.87
C LYS A 56 5.20 1.92 14.42
N VAL A 57 4.07 1.74 13.74
CA VAL A 57 3.03 0.78 14.07
C VAL A 57 2.73 0.01 12.79
N ARG A 58 2.59 -1.31 12.92
CA ARG A 58 2.22 -2.16 11.80
C ARG A 58 0.90 -1.68 11.18
N PRO A 59 0.83 -1.45 9.85
CA PRO A 59 -0.41 -1.16 9.15
C PRO A 59 -1.44 -2.27 9.37
N VAL A 60 -2.67 -1.89 9.68
CA VAL A 60 -3.78 -2.83 9.88
C VAL A 60 -4.83 -2.67 8.79
N ILE A 61 -5.05 -1.44 8.32
CA ILE A 61 -6.03 -1.12 7.28
C ILE A 61 -5.35 -0.45 6.07
N ILE A 62 -6.06 -0.44 4.94
CA ILE A 62 -5.57 0.20 3.70
C ILE A 62 -5.24 1.68 3.92
N GLN A 63 -6.03 2.38 4.74
CA GLN A 63 -5.79 3.78 5.09
C GLN A 63 -4.41 4.00 5.75
N ASP A 64 -3.88 3.02 6.49
CA ASP A 64 -2.55 3.11 7.10
C ASP A 64 -1.47 3.09 6.01
N LEU A 65 -1.59 2.18 5.03
CA LEU A 65 -0.69 2.12 3.87
C LEU A 65 -0.74 3.42 3.07
N MET A 66 -1.93 3.95 2.84
CA MET A 66 -2.10 5.26 2.20
C MET A 66 -1.40 6.37 2.98
N GLY A 67 -1.44 6.32 4.31
CA GLY A 67 -0.75 7.28 5.19
C GLY A 67 0.78 7.22 5.06
N ILE A 68 1.35 6.05 4.79
CA ILE A 68 2.79 5.87 4.58
C ILE A 68 3.24 6.53 3.28
N ILE A 69 2.45 6.39 2.21
CA ILE A 69 2.81 6.92 0.89
C ILE A 69 2.32 8.35 0.64
N ALA A 70 1.39 8.87 1.46
CA ALA A 70 0.86 10.22 1.34
C ALA A 70 1.93 11.34 1.30
N PRO A 71 3.02 11.28 2.09
CA PRO A 71 4.12 12.26 1.99
C PRO A 71 4.80 12.31 0.61
N PHE A 72 4.60 11.28 -0.22
CA PHE A 72 5.19 11.16 -1.55
C PHE A 72 4.17 11.38 -2.67
N GLU A 73 2.96 11.87 -2.36
CA GLU A 73 1.90 12.09 -3.35
C GLU A 73 2.38 12.97 -4.53
N ASP A 74 3.19 14.00 -4.27
CA ASP A 74 3.76 14.85 -5.32
C ASP A 74 4.66 14.08 -6.29
N VAL A 75 5.42 13.11 -5.79
CA VAL A 75 6.29 12.25 -6.60
C VAL A 75 5.46 11.30 -7.46
N ILE A 76 4.42 10.71 -6.85
CA ILE A 76 3.50 9.79 -7.52
C ILE A 76 2.75 10.52 -8.64
N ARG A 77 2.25 11.75 -8.38
CA ARG A 77 1.57 12.59 -9.37
C ARG A 77 2.47 13.00 -10.53
N GLY A 78 3.76 13.25 -10.28
CA GLY A 78 4.72 13.63 -11.31
C GLY A 78 5.16 12.49 -12.23
N ARG A 79 4.82 11.22 -11.89
CA ARG A 79 5.17 10.03 -12.67
C ARG A 79 4.04 9.50 -13.57
N GLN A 80 2.80 10.01 -13.44
CA GLN A 80 1.65 9.64 -14.27
C GLN A 80 1.55 10.47 -15.55
#